data_AF-A0A8S3JTT2-F1
#
_entry.id   AF-A0A8S3JTT2-F1
#
_cell.length_a   1.000
_cell.length_b   1.000
_cell.length_c   1.000
_cell.angle_alpha   90.00
_cell.angle_beta   90.00
_cell.angle_gamma   90.00
#
_symmetry.space_group_name_H-M   'P 1'
#
loop_
_entity.id
_entity.type
_entity.pdbx_description
1 polymer ?
#
loop_
_entity_poly.entity_id
_entity_poly.type
_entity_poly.pdbx_seq_one_letter_code
_entity_poly.pdbx_strand_id
1 'polypeptide(L)'
;NWSLGYSADEPVPPRIDSNAPDYYIPLMSAITYVLVAGLVLGMKNKFTPEQLGMHATSALVWNIIEISILCLTFYILNIRSKLRTLDLIAFCGYKYVGMIVALLSYFITDSLFVYRCALLYVSIALSYFL
;
A
#
# COMPACT_ATOMS: atom_id res chain seq x y z
N ASN A 1 -27.59 11.14 13.24
CA ASN A 1 -27.04 10.56 14.48
C ASN A 1 -25.60 10.13 14.24
N TRP A 2 -24.64 10.94 14.69
CA TRP A 2 -23.19 10.69 14.60
C TRP A 2 -22.65 10.03 15.88
N SER A 3 -23.49 9.30 16.59
CA SER A 3 -23.13 8.61 17.80
C SER A 3 -22.32 7.37 17.44
N LEU A 4 -21.07 7.33 17.89
CA LEU A 4 -20.21 6.16 17.83
C LEU A 4 -20.91 4.97 18.52
N GLY A 5 -21.31 3.97 17.74
CA GLY A 5 -21.80 2.69 18.27
C GLY A 5 -20.63 1.84 18.72
N TYR A 6 -19.91 2.24 19.77
CA TYR A 6 -18.78 1.48 20.31
C TYR A 6 -19.23 0.52 21.40
N SER A 7 -18.80 -0.74 21.27
CA SER A 7 -18.46 -1.59 22.42
C SER A 7 -16.97 -1.40 22.67
N ALA A 8 -16.56 -0.97 23.87
CA ALA A 8 -15.19 -0.56 24.18
C ALA A 8 -14.13 -1.68 24.03
N ASP A 9 -14.56 -2.94 23.97
CA ASP A 9 -13.65 -4.08 24.06
C ASP A 9 -13.42 -4.87 22.77
N GLU A 10 -14.33 -4.82 21.79
CA GLU A 10 -14.25 -5.63 20.57
C GLU A 10 -14.25 -4.79 19.28
N PRO A 11 -13.43 -5.15 18.26
CA PRO A 11 -13.51 -4.54 16.94
C PRO A 11 -14.93 -4.71 16.39
N VAL A 12 -15.62 -3.60 16.15
CA VAL A 12 -16.98 -3.62 15.63
C VAL A 12 -16.92 -4.12 14.18
N PRO A 13 -17.85 -4.99 13.72
CA PRO A 13 -17.83 -5.47 12.35
C PRO A 13 -17.82 -4.31 11.33
N PRO A 14 -17.16 -4.46 10.16
CA PRO A 14 -16.96 -3.39 9.15
C PRO A 14 -18.25 -2.74 8.62
N ARG A 15 -19.41 -3.33 8.90
CA ARG A 15 -20.73 -2.75 8.60
C ARG A 15 -21.07 -1.53 9.46
N ILE A 16 -20.42 -1.38 10.62
CA ILE A 16 -20.73 -0.37 11.63
C ILE A 16 -19.56 0.63 11.78
N ASP A 17 -18.32 0.18 11.55
CA ASP A 17 -17.14 1.05 11.53
C ASP A 17 -16.71 1.35 10.09
N SER A 18 -16.94 2.58 9.65
CA SER A 18 -16.56 3.07 8.33
C SER A 18 -15.04 3.25 8.16
N ASN A 19 -14.28 3.32 9.25
CA ASN A 19 -12.82 3.50 9.23
C ASN A 19 -12.07 2.19 9.44
N ALA A 20 -12.77 1.06 9.56
CA ALA A 20 -12.12 -0.25 9.64
C ALA A 20 -11.27 -0.49 8.38
N PRO A 21 -10.01 -0.95 8.53
CA PRO A 21 -9.10 -1.14 7.40
C PRO A 21 -9.69 -2.16 6.41
N ASP A 22 -9.81 -1.73 5.16
CA ASP A 22 -10.32 -2.56 4.08
C ASP A 22 -9.19 -3.33 3.41
N TYR A 23 -9.46 -4.58 3.07
CA TYR A 23 -8.47 -5.43 2.39
C TYR A 23 -8.52 -5.27 0.87
N TYR A 24 -9.62 -4.72 0.36
CA TYR A 24 -9.87 -4.60 -1.07
C TYR A 24 -8.94 -3.58 -1.71
N ILE A 25 -8.83 -2.37 -1.16
CA ILE A 25 -7.96 -1.32 -1.71
C ILE A 25 -6.48 -1.75 -1.71
N PRO A 26 -5.90 -2.27 -0.61
CA PRO A 26 -4.52 -2.78 -0.59
C PRO A 26 -4.24 -3.84 -1.66
N LEU A 27 -5.13 -4.82 -1.81
CA LEU A 27 -4.97 -5.91 -2.77
C LEU A 27 -5.11 -5.41 -4.21
N MET A 28 -6.16 -4.65 -4.50
CA MET A 28 -6.41 -4.15 -5.86
C MET A 28 -5.39 -3.11 -6.30
N SER A 29 -4.89 -2.28 -5.39
CA SER A 29 -3.83 -1.32 -5.70
C SER A 29 -2.49 -2.01 -5.98
N ALA A 30 -2.15 -3.11 -5.29
CA ALA A 30 -0.96 -3.89 -5.62
C ALA A 30 -1.04 -4.50 -7.03
N ILE A 31 -2.19 -5.09 -7.40
CA ILE A 31 -2.43 -5.64 -8.74
C ILE A 31 -2.36 -4.53 -9.79
N THR A 32 -3.05 -3.41 -9.54
CA THR A 32 -3.09 -2.27 -10.46
C THR A 32 -1.70 -1.67 -10.65
N TYR A 33 -0.90 -1.55 -9.58
CA TYR A 33 0.49 -1.09 -9.68
C TYR A 33 1.31 -1.94 -10.65
N VAL A 34 1.22 -3.27 -10.56
CA VAL A 34 1.93 -4.19 -11.48
C VAL A 34 1.43 -4.01 -12.92
N LEU A 35 0.11 -3.91 -13.12
CA LEU A 35 -0.47 -3.72 -14.45
C LEU A 35 -0.06 -2.38 -15.08
N VAL A 36 -0.10 -1.28 -14.32
CA VAL A 36 0.31 0.04 -14.82
C VAL A 36 1.81 0.07 -15.09
N ALA A 37 2.65 -0.55 -14.25
CA ALA A 37 4.08 -0.70 -14.54
C ALA A 37 4.30 -1.45 -15.87
N GLY A 38 3.56 -2.53 -16.11
CA GLY A 38 3.55 -3.25 -17.38
C GLY A 38 3.11 -2.40 -18.57
N LEU A 39 2.05 -1.61 -18.41
CA LEU A 39 1.55 -0.68 -19.42
C LEU A 39 2.60 0.36 -19.79
N VAL A 40 3.23 0.99 -18.79
CA VAL A 40 4.29 1.99 -19.01
C VAL A 40 5.49 1.37 -19.74
N LEU A 41 5.89 0.15 -19.39
CA LEU A 41 6.95 -0.58 -20.10
C LEU A 41 6.55 -0.91 -21.55
N GLY A 42 5.29 -1.31 -21.77
CA GLY A 42 4.72 -1.61 -23.09
C GLY A 42 4.72 -0.40 -24.01
N MET A 43 4.24 0.74 -23.51
CA MET A 43 4.21 1.99 -24.29
C MET A 43 5.60 2.51 -24.63
N LYS A 44 6.61 2.18 -23.83
CA LYS A 44 8.02 2.52 -24.10
C LYS A 44 8.76 1.49 -24.96
N ASN A 45 8.06 0.49 -25.52
CA ASN A 45 8.63 -0.63 -26.28
C ASN A 45 9.73 -1.39 -25.51
N LYS A 46 9.62 -1.45 -24.18
CA LYS A 46 10.57 -2.16 -23.29
C LYS A 46 9.93 -3.34 -22.57
N PHE A 47 8.69 -3.69 -22.93
CA PHE A 47 7.98 -4.76 -22.26
C PHE A 47 8.65 -6.11 -22.50
N THR A 48 8.96 -6.77 -21.40
CA THR A 48 9.37 -8.17 -21.35
C THR A 48 8.58 -8.83 -20.21
N PRO A 49 8.02 -10.04 -20.42
CA PRO A 49 7.25 -10.70 -19.38
C PRO A 49 8.07 -10.95 -18.11
N GLU A 50 9.39 -11.10 -18.24
CA GLU A 50 10.33 -11.22 -17.13
C GLU A 50 10.37 -9.96 -16.27
N GLN A 51 10.36 -8.76 -16.86
CA GLN A 51 10.34 -7.50 -16.10
C GLN A 51 9.05 -7.32 -15.32
N LEU A 52 7.91 -7.69 -15.90
CA LEU A 52 6.63 -7.65 -15.19
C LEU A 52 6.64 -8.58 -13.97
N GLY A 53 7.13 -9.81 -14.16
CA GLY A 53 7.29 -10.79 -13.09
C GLY A 53 8.25 -10.32 -11.99
N MET A 54 9.34 -9.65 -12.36
CA MET A 54 10.28 -9.05 -11.41
C MET A 54 9.63 -7.93 -10.59
N HIS A 55 8.85 -7.04 -11.20
CA HIS A 55 8.13 -5.99 -10.47
C HIS A 55 7.09 -6.56 -9.49
N ALA A 56 6.32 -7.55 -9.91
CA ALA A 56 5.35 -8.23 -9.06
C ALA A 56 6.02 -8.96 -7.88
N THR A 57 7.07 -9.73 -8.16
CA THR A 57 7.79 -10.50 -7.14
C THR A 57 8.49 -9.57 -6.15
N SER A 58 9.15 -8.52 -6.64
CA SER A 58 9.80 -7.51 -5.79
C SER A 58 8.79 -6.83 -4.86
N ALA A 59 7.61 -6.44 -5.38
CA ALA A 59 6.56 -5.85 -4.58
C ALA A 59 6.07 -6.79 -3.46
N LEU A 60 5.88 -8.07 -3.76
CA LEU A 60 5.48 -9.09 -2.77
C LEU A 60 6.57 -9.32 -1.71
N VAL A 61 7.83 -9.46 -2.12
CA VAL A 61 8.95 -9.67 -1.19
C VAL A 61 9.08 -8.49 -0.22
N TRP A 62 9.02 -7.25 -0.73
CA TRP A 62 9.07 -6.07 0.12
C TRP A 62 7.89 -6.00 1.10
N ASN A 63 6.69 -6.38 0.67
CA ASN A 63 5.52 -6.42 1.55
C ASN A 63 5.71 -7.43 2.70
N ILE A 64 6.20 -8.64 2.40
CA ILE A 64 6.49 -9.67 3.41
C ILE A 64 7.57 -9.18 4.40
N ILE A 65 8.63 -8.54 3.90
CA ILE A 65 9.70 -7.99 4.74
C ILE A 65 9.15 -6.93 5.68
N GLU A 66 8.35 -5.98 5.19
CA GLU A 66 7.74 -4.93 6.01
C GLU A 66 6.87 -5.50 7.13
N ILE A 67 5.97 -6.43 6.80
CA ILE A 67 5.11 -7.07 7.81
C ILE A 67 5.96 -7.80 8.85
N SER A 68 7.02 -8.49 8.41
CA SER A 68 7.94 -9.20 9.31
C SER A 68 8.65 -8.25 10.27
N ILE A 69 9.12 -7.10 9.78
CA ILE A 69 9.75 -6.05 10.59
C ILE A 69 8.75 -5.44 11.58
N LEU A 70 7.51 -5.20 11.18
CA LEU A 70 6.47 -4.68 12.07
C LEU A 70 6.11 -5.67 13.18
N CYS A 71 5.94 -6.95 12.82
CA CYS A 71 5.73 -8.04 13.79
C CYS A 71 6.90 -8.14 14.78
N LEU A 72 8.14 -8.08 14.28
CA LEU A 72 9.33 -8.10 15.12
C LEU A 72 9.40 -6.87 16.04
N THR A 73 9.06 -5.69 15.53
CA THR A 73 9.03 -4.45 16.31
C THR A 73 8.02 -4.54 17.45
N PHE A 74 6.80 -4.99 17.19
CA PHE A 74 5.79 -5.18 18.24
C PHE A 74 6.22 -6.22 19.28
N TYR A 75 6.88 -7.30 18.83
CA TYR A 75 7.41 -8.31 19.71
C TYR A 75 8.50 -7.76 20.63
N ILE A 76 9.52 -7.07 20.08
CA ILE A 76 10.63 -6.49 20.85
C ILE A 76 10.14 -5.41 21.82
N LEU A 77 9.25 -4.53 21.36
CA LEU A 77 8.73 -3.41 22.16
C LEU A 77 7.61 -3.83 23.13
N ASN A 78 7.18 -5.10 23.11
CA ASN A 78 6.09 -5.65 23.93
C ASN A 78 4.80 -4.81 23.83
N ILE A 79 4.49 -4.31 22.63
CA ILE A 79 3.28 -3.50 22.42
C ILE A 79 2.10 -4.45 22.30
N ARG A 80 1.17 -4.38 23.26
CA ARG A 80 -0.12 -5.10 23.20
C ARG A 80 -1.09 -4.35 22.29
N SER A 81 -0.88 -4.46 20.98
CA SER A 81 -1.78 -3.92 19.97
C SER A 81 -2.98 -4.85 19.75
N LYS A 82 -4.19 -4.27 19.57
CA LYS A 82 -5.39 -5.00 19.15
C LYS A 82 -5.39 -5.35 17.65
N LEU A 83 -4.38 -4.87 16.90
CA LEU A 83 -4.24 -5.05 15.46
C LEU A 83 -3.90 -6.50 15.13
N ARG A 84 -4.69 -7.11 14.26
CA ARG A 84 -4.41 -8.45 13.74
C ARG A 84 -3.31 -8.37 12.68
N THR A 85 -2.65 -9.50 12.42
CA THR A 85 -1.66 -9.60 11.32
C THR A 85 -2.24 -9.21 9.97
N LEU A 86 -3.54 -9.46 9.77
CA LEU A 86 -4.25 -9.04 8.57
C LEU A 86 -4.31 -7.50 8.48
N ASP A 87 -4.59 -6.79 9.58
CA ASP A 87 -4.67 -5.33 9.56
C ASP A 87 -3.31 -4.72 9.16
N LEU A 88 -2.19 -5.34 9.57
CA LEU A 88 -0.85 -4.96 9.13
C LEU A 88 -0.65 -5.10 7.61
N ILE A 89 -1.19 -6.17 7.00
CA ILE A 89 -1.15 -6.35 5.54
C ILE A 89 -1.89 -5.21 4.85
N ALA A 90 -3.06 -4.83 5.38
CA ALA A 90 -3.85 -3.73 4.82
C ALA A 90 -3.07 -2.42 4.90
N PHE A 91 -2.53 -2.08 6.07
CA PHE A 91 -1.74 -0.86 6.29
C PHE A 91 -0.49 -0.79 5.40
N CYS A 92 0.29 -1.87 5.30
CA CYS A 92 1.45 -1.94 4.40
C CYS A 92 1.07 -1.83 2.92
N GLY A 93 -0.12 -2.28 2.54
CA GLY A 93 -0.55 -2.29 1.15
C GLY A 93 -1.12 -0.96 0.64
N TYR A 94 -1.62 -0.07 1.50
CA TYR A 94 -2.13 1.25 1.03
C TYR A 94 -1.08 2.09 0.29
N LYS A 95 0.21 1.83 0.50
CA LYS A 95 1.30 2.51 -0.22
C LYS A 95 1.20 2.36 -1.73
N TYR A 96 0.63 1.26 -2.23
CA TYR A 96 0.55 1.02 -3.67
C TYR A 96 -0.39 2.02 -4.38
N VAL A 97 -1.41 2.55 -3.70
CA VAL A 97 -2.26 3.63 -4.23
C VAL A 97 -1.42 4.84 -4.59
N GLY A 98 -0.57 5.24 -3.66
CA GLY A 98 0.38 6.33 -3.85
C GLY A 98 1.43 6.05 -4.93
N MET A 99 1.95 4.82 -4.98
CA MET A 99 2.92 4.41 -6.00
C MET A 99 2.33 4.46 -7.42
N ILE A 100 1.04 4.13 -7.59
CA ILE A 100 0.34 4.28 -8.88
C ILE A 100 0.33 5.75 -9.32
N VAL A 101 -0.02 6.68 -8.42
CA VAL A 101 -0.04 8.12 -8.74
C VAL A 101 1.34 8.62 -9.16
N ALA A 102 2.39 8.22 -8.44
CA ALA A 102 3.76 8.57 -8.80
C ALA A 102 4.18 7.98 -10.15
N LEU A 103 3.78 6.74 -10.45
CA LEU A 103 4.11 6.09 -11.71
C LEU A 103 3.34 6.70 -12.90
N LEU A 104 2.10 7.13 -12.70
CA LEU A 104 1.32 7.86 -13.71
C LEU A 104 1.88 9.25 -13.98
N SER A 105 2.37 9.96 -12.96
CA SER A 105 3.02 11.27 -13.17
C SER A 105 4.30 11.14 -13.99
N TYR A 106 5.08 10.07 -13.75
CA TYR A 106 6.23 9.73 -14.60
C TYR A 106 5.80 9.44 -16.04
N PHE A 107 4.73 8.69 -16.23
CA PHE A 107 4.23 8.33 -17.56
C PHE A 107 3.78 9.56 -18.38
N ILE A 108 3.15 10.55 -17.75
CA ILE A 108 2.68 11.76 -18.45
C ILE A 108 3.82 12.71 -18.79
N THR A 109 4.77 12.91 -17.88
CA THR A 109 5.81 13.95 -18.02
C THR A 109 7.14 13.43 -18.55
N ASP A 110 7.37 12.10 -18.54
CA ASP A 110 8.63 11.42 -18.84
C ASP A 110 9.85 11.89 -18.01
N SER A 111 9.60 12.74 -17.00
CA SER A 111 10.63 13.35 -16.16
C SER A 111 10.81 12.58 -14.87
N LEU A 112 12.03 12.10 -14.65
CA LEU A 112 12.44 11.45 -13.40
C LEU A 112 12.36 12.39 -12.19
N PHE A 113 12.47 13.71 -12.41
CA PHE A 113 12.33 14.69 -11.34
C PHE A 113 10.89 14.72 -10.82
N VAL A 114 9.91 14.77 -11.73
CA VAL A 114 8.47 14.78 -11.37
C VAL A 114 8.07 13.49 -10.66
N TYR A 115 8.57 12.34 -11.15
CA TYR A 115 8.40 11.05 -10.48
C TYR A 115 8.87 11.09 -9.02
N ARG A 116 10.09 11.58 -8.77
CA ARG A 116 10.69 11.65 -7.43
C ARG A 116 9.93 12.61 -6.51
N CYS A 117 9.52 13.78 -7.02
CA CYS A 117 8.71 14.72 -6.26
C CYS A 117 7.34 14.15 -5.90
N ALA A 118 6.67 13.47 -6.84
CA ALA A 118 5.40 12.80 -6.60
C ALA A 118 5.53 11.68 -5.56
N LEU A 119 6.58 10.86 -5.66
CA LEU A 119 6.87 9.80 -4.69
C LEU A 119 7.10 10.39 -3.29
N LEU A 120 7.89 11.45 -3.18
CA LEU A 120 8.17 12.12 -1.91
C LEU A 120 6.90 12.71 -1.30
N TYR A 121 6.09 13.40 -2.10
CA TYR A 121 4.81 13.97 -1.66
C TYR A 121 3.87 12.88 -1.12
N VAL A 122 3.68 11.80 -1.89
CA VAL A 122 2.85 10.65 -1.50
C VAL A 122 3.37 10.01 -0.22
N SER A 123 4.68 9.86 -0.07
CA SER A 123 5.29 9.23 1.12
C SER A 123 5.03 10.05 2.38
N ILE A 124 5.15 11.38 2.28
CA ILE A 124 4.84 12.30 3.38
C ILE A 124 3.34 12.25 3.71
N ALA A 125 2.49 12.28 2.68
CA ALA A 125 1.04 12.20 2.87
C ALA A 125 0.64 10.90 3.58
N LEU A 126 1.17 9.75 3.13
CA LEU A 126 0.87 8.46 3.74
C LEU A 126 1.37 8.38 5.18
N SER A 127 2.54 8.94 5.48
CA SER A 127 3.06 8.98 6.86
C SER A 127 2.26 9.91 7.78
N TYR A 128 1.53 10.89 7.25
CA TYR A 128 0.70 11.82 8.03
C TYR A 128 -0.71 11.25 8.29
N PHE A 129 -1.28 10.57 7.31
CA PHE A 129 -2.65 10.06 7.37
C PHE A 129 -2.79 8.65 7.95
N LEU A 130 -1.72 7.85 7.92
CA LEU A 130 -1.69 6.44 8.32
C LEU A 130 -0.72 6.24 9.50
#